data_AF-A0A6L7PVV0-F1
#
_entry.id   AF-A0A6L7PVV0-F1
#
_cell.length_a   1.000
_cell.length_b   1.000
_cell.length_c   1.000
_cell.angle_alpha   90.00
_cell.angle_beta   90.00
_cell.angle_gamma   90.00
#
_symmetry.space_group_name_H-M   'P 1'
#
loop_
_entity.id
_entity.type
_entity.pdbx_description
1 polymer ?
#
loop_
_entity_poly.entity_id
_entity_poly.type
_entity_poly.pdbx_seq_one_letter_code
_entity_poly.pdbx_strand_id
1 'polypeptide(L)'
;MDGAEQYPVSSRSVESLREVRLLALLRDVVAEHGKVKAAETLGVSFRTLSRAEETGRLTPRLADALESHLIQGGGTAAAQRRRQVAELADRVALLEEVLVDGLEELRKEQARAWEQAERRLATLEAAGASGVVSGAASGGTARTPAGGAAVQPVVQRPRRLYPDVVTADAEPGEELVYGDVATAVIVQWREARDAFAAATDALDVLNARERRLGLEVELIERHELTLPPATRSWDWGDRRQEVNRRNDMLYEVNVDRNLLKLRRFLTLGLWRK
;
A
#
# COMPACT_ATOMS: atom_id res chain seq x y z
N MET A 1 -9.18 39.95 -43.83
CA MET A 1 -8.98 38.57 -43.35
C MET A 1 -10.02 38.34 -42.27
N ASP A 2 -11.20 37.95 -42.73
CA ASP A 2 -12.26 37.29 -41.97
C ASP A 2 -11.73 35.91 -41.51
N GLY A 3 -12.23 35.26 -40.46
CA GLY A 3 -13.37 35.55 -39.61
C GLY A 3 -13.23 34.72 -38.33
N ALA A 4 -13.65 35.31 -37.21
CA ALA A 4 -13.78 34.60 -35.95
C ALA A 4 -15.04 33.72 -36.03
N GLU A 5 -14.84 32.42 -36.23
CA GLU A 5 -15.89 31.41 -36.08
C GLU A 5 -16.34 31.36 -34.61
N GLN A 6 -17.33 32.19 -34.28
CA GLN A 6 -18.14 32.02 -33.07
C GLN A 6 -19.01 30.78 -33.28
N TYR A 7 -18.51 29.63 -32.87
CA TYR A 7 -19.33 28.43 -32.74
C TYR A 7 -20.49 28.72 -31.77
N PRO A 8 -21.75 28.61 -32.19
CA PRO A 8 -22.86 28.72 -31.27
C PRO A 8 -22.80 27.53 -30.31
N VAL A 9 -22.40 27.76 -29.07
CA VAL A 9 -22.63 26.83 -27.97
C VAL A 9 -24.15 26.64 -27.92
N SER A 10 -24.61 25.55 -28.52
CA SER A 10 -26.04 25.28 -28.68
C SER A 10 -26.67 25.28 -27.30
N SER A 11 -27.69 26.12 -27.07
CA SER A 11 -28.43 26.23 -25.80
C SER A 11 -28.77 24.88 -25.14
N ARG A 12 -28.97 23.84 -25.97
CA ARG A 12 -29.18 22.45 -25.55
C ARG A 12 -28.04 21.81 -24.74
N SER A 13 -26.78 22.20 -24.92
CA SER A 13 -25.65 21.64 -24.15
C SER A 13 -25.53 22.23 -22.75
N VAL A 14 -25.88 23.51 -22.60
CA VAL A 14 -25.92 24.18 -21.29
C VAL A 14 -27.09 23.65 -20.46
N GLU A 15 -28.23 23.42 -21.11
CA GLU A 15 -29.44 22.92 -20.46
C GLU A 15 -29.29 21.45 -20.01
N SER A 16 -28.61 20.61 -20.79
CA SER A 16 -28.31 19.24 -20.39
C SER A 16 -27.32 19.16 -19.21
N LEU A 17 -26.29 20.01 -19.19
CA LEU A 17 -25.36 20.10 -18.06
C LEU A 17 -26.04 20.61 -16.78
N ARG A 18 -26.98 21.57 -16.92
CA ARG A 18 -27.81 22.06 -15.81
C ARG A 18 -28.66 20.94 -15.22
N GLU A 19 -29.36 20.18 -16.06
CA GLU A 19 -30.23 19.10 -15.61
C GLU A 19 -29.44 17.99 -14.89
N VAL A 20 -28.27 17.61 -15.42
CA VAL A 20 -27.37 16.63 -14.77
C VAL A 20 -26.94 17.10 -13.38
N ARG A 21 -26.57 18.38 -13.24
CA ARG A 21 -26.16 18.95 -11.95
C ARG A 21 -27.29 18.95 -10.92
N LEU A 22 -28.50 19.29 -11.34
CA LEU A 22 -29.67 19.30 -10.45
C LEU A 22 -30.09 17.88 -10.04
N LEU A 23 -29.93 16.89 -10.91
CA LEU A 23 -30.17 15.48 -10.56
C LEU A 23 -29.14 14.96 -9.56
N ALA A 24 -27.87 15.38 -9.66
CA ALA A 24 -26.87 15.07 -8.65
C ALA A 24 -27.23 15.68 -7.30
N LEU A 25 -27.64 16.96 -7.29
CA LEU A 25 -28.10 17.63 -6.07
C LEU A 25 -29.29 16.91 -5.43
N LEU A 26 -30.26 16.47 -6.24
CA LEU A 26 -31.42 15.73 -5.74
C LEU A 26 -30.98 14.45 -5.00
N ARG A 27 -30.01 13.72 -5.55
CA ARG A 27 -29.46 12.50 -4.92
C ARG A 27 -28.78 12.82 -3.59
N ASP A 28 -28.02 13.91 -3.53
CA ASP A 28 -27.34 14.33 -2.29
C ASP A 28 -28.35 14.69 -1.20
N VAL A 29 -29.37 15.48 -1.53
CA VAL A 29 -30.43 15.87 -0.58
C VAL A 29 -31.20 14.64 -0.08
N VAL A 30 -31.51 13.69 -0.96
CA VAL A 30 -32.17 12.43 -0.59
C VAL A 30 -31.27 11.55 0.28
N ALA A 31 -29.97 11.47 -0.02
CA ALA A 31 -29.03 10.69 0.76
C ALA A 31 -28.87 11.23 2.19
N GLU A 32 -28.88 12.56 2.34
CA GLU A 32 -28.68 13.21 3.64
C GLU A 32 -29.95 13.16 4.53
N HIS A 33 -31.13 13.38 3.95
CA HIS A 33 -32.37 13.56 4.74
C HIS A 33 -33.37 12.40 4.62
N GLY A 34 -33.19 11.51 3.63
CA GLY A 34 -34.18 10.51 3.24
C GLY A 34 -35.31 11.12 2.39
N LYS A 35 -35.97 10.27 1.57
CA LYS A 35 -36.92 10.71 0.54
C LYS A 35 -38.11 11.54 1.06
N VAL A 36 -38.63 11.20 2.23
CA VAL A 36 -39.81 11.88 2.80
C VAL A 36 -39.46 13.30 3.25
N LYS A 37 -38.40 13.45 4.06
CA LYS A 37 -37.94 14.77 4.51
C LYS A 37 -37.37 15.61 3.38
N ALA A 38 -36.71 15.00 2.40
CA ALA A 38 -36.24 15.70 1.20
C ALA A 38 -37.40 16.33 0.42
N ALA A 39 -38.53 15.61 0.28
CA ALA A 39 -39.72 16.13 -0.39
C ALA A 39 -40.32 17.33 0.37
N GLU A 40 -40.41 17.24 1.69
CA GLU A 40 -40.87 18.34 2.56
C GLU A 40 -39.95 19.56 2.47
N THR A 41 -38.63 19.34 2.55
CA THR A 41 -37.61 20.42 2.51
C THR A 41 -37.61 21.16 1.18
N LEU A 42 -37.83 20.43 0.08
CA LEU A 42 -37.93 21.01 -1.26
C LEU A 42 -39.34 21.53 -1.59
N GLY A 43 -40.33 21.36 -0.70
CA GLY A 43 -41.71 21.81 -0.93
C GLY A 43 -42.42 21.08 -2.08
N VAL A 44 -42.04 19.84 -2.38
CA VAL A 44 -42.59 19.02 -3.47
C VAL A 44 -43.28 17.77 -2.95
N SER A 45 -44.17 17.18 -3.75
CA SER A 45 -44.81 15.93 -3.36
C SER A 45 -43.81 14.76 -3.41
N PHE A 46 -43.93 13.82 -2.46
CA PHE A 46 -43.14 12.59 -2.43
C PHE A 46 -43.21 11.80 -3.76
N ARG A 47 -44.37 11.80 -4.41
CA ARG A 47 -44.58 11.14 -5.70
C ARG A 47 -43.77 11.81 -6.82
N THR A 48 -43.66 13.13 -6.80
CA THR A 48 -42.86 13.89 -7.77
C THR A 48 -41.37 13.60 -7.60
N LEU A 49 -40.89 13.54 -6.35
CA LEU A 49 -39.50 13.22 -6.04
C LEU A 49 -39.15 11.78 -6.42
N SER A 50 -39.96 10.79 -6.01
CA SER A 50 -39.72 9.38 -6.34
C SER A 50 -39.71 9.14 -7.85
N ARG A 51 -40.63 9.76 -8.59
CA ARG A 51 -40.67 9.65 -10.05
C ARG A 51 -39.43 10.27 -10.71
N ALA A 52 -38.90 11.36 -10.17
CA ALA A 52 -37.70 12.00 -10.70
C ALA A 52 -36.44 11.13 -10.48
N GLU A 53 -36.32 10.45 -9.34
CA GLU A 53 -35.23 9.48 -9.12
C GLU A 53 -35.31 8.27 -10.07
N GLU A 54 -36.52 7.71 -10.24
CA GLU A 54 -36.72 6.51 -11.08
C GLU A 54 -36.50 6.81 -12.57
N THR A 55 -37.00 7.96 -13.04
CA THR A 55 -36.96 8.31 -14.47
C THR A 55 -35.72 9.11 -14.86
N GLY A 56 -34.97 9.61 -13.88
CA GLY A 56 -33.81 10.49 -14.12
C GLY A 56 -34.18 11.79 -14.83
N ARG A 57 -35.42 12.27 -14.69
CA ARG A 57 -35.91 13.51 -15.32
C ARG A 57 -36.52 14.43 -14.28
N LEU A 58 -36.17 15.72 -14.36
CA LEU A 58 -36.69 16.72 -13.44
C LEU A 58 -37.95 17.36 -14.00
N THR A 59 -38.97 17.49 -13.16
CA THR A 59 -40.10 18.38 -13.48
C THR A 59 -39.68 19.83 -13.27
N PRO A 60 -40.25 20.82 -14.02
CA PRO A 60 -39.88 22.23 -13.86
C PRO A 60 -39.96 22.72 -12.42
N ARG A 61 -41.04 22.38 -11.70
CA ARG A 61 -41.19 22.72 -10.27
C ARG A 61 -40.09 22.15 -9.37
N LEU A 62 -39.62 20.94 -9.66
CA LEU A 62 -38.55 20.31 -8.89
C LEU A 62 -37.20 20.96 -9.19
N ALA A 63 -36.94 21.32 -10.44
CA ALA A 63 -35.75 22.06 -10.83
C ALA A 63 -35.67 23.42 -10.11
N ASP A 64 -36.76 24.20 -10.13
CA ASP A 64 -36.84 25.51 -9.47
C ASP A 64 -36.64 25.40 -7.94
N ALA A 65 -37.20 24.36 -7.33
CA ALA A 65 -37.03 24.09 -5.90
C ALA A 65 -35.58 23.72 -5.54
N LEU A 66 -34.92 22.88 -6.34
CA LEU A 66 -33.52 22.51 -6.15
C LEU A 66 -32.57 23.70 -6.35
N GLU A 67 -32.86 24.58 -7.30
CA GLU A 67 -32.11 25.81 -7.51
C GLU A 67 -32.28 26.81 -6.36
N SER A 68 -33.50 26.96 -5.87
CA SER A 68 -33.80 27.77 -4.69
C SER A 68 -33.07 27.22 -3.45
N HIS A 69 -33.05 25.89 -3.30
CA HIS A 69 -32.32 25.21 -2.24
C HIS A 69 -30.80 25.37 -2.38
N LEU A 70 -30.25 25.41 -3.59
CA LEU A 70 -28.83 25.72 -3.82
C LEU A 70 -28.46 27.13 -3.39
N ILE A 71 -29.31 28.10 -3.71
CA ILE A 71 -29.12 29.51 -3.34
C ILE A 71 -29.20 29.69 -1.83
N GLN A 72 -30.15 29.01 -1.18
CA GLN A 72 -30.34 29.08 0.28
C GLN A 72 -29.32 28.25 1.06
N GLY A 73 -28.99 27.05 0.57
CA GLY A 73 -28.04 26.10 1.18
C GLY A 73 -26.56 26.43 0.93
N GLY A 74 -26.25 27.26 -0.07
CA GLY A 74 -24.89 27.78 -0.31
C GLY A 74 -24.31 28.57 0.88
N GLY A 75 -25.16 29.13 1.74
CA GLY A 75 -24.74 29.81 2.97
C GLY A 75 -24.44 28.87 4.15
N THR A 76 -25.20 27.79 4.29
CA THR A 76 -25.10 26.86 5.44
C THR A 76 -24.10 25.74 5.22
N ALA A 77 -24.05 25.15 4.02
CA ALA A 77 -23.08 24.11 3.67
C ALA A 77 -21.64 24.63 3.63
N ALA A 78 -21.43 25.88 3.19
CA ALA A 78 -20.12 26.52 3.23
C ALA A 78 -19.65 26.80 4.67
N ALA A 79 -20.56 27.16 5.58
CA ALA A 79 -20.25 27.36 7.00
C ALA A 79 -19.92 26.04 7.71
N GLN A 80 -20.67 24.97 7.42
CA GLN A 80 -20.41 23.62 7.93
C GLN A 80 -19.03 23.11 7.47
N ARG A 81 -18.71 23.25 6.18
CA ARG A 81 -17.40 22.85 5.64
C ARG A 81 -16.25 23.66 6.25
N ARG A 82 -16.40 24.96 6.48
CA ARG A 82 -15.37 25.77 7.16
C ARG A 82 -15.11 25.31 8.60
N ARG A 83 -16.17 24.95 9.34
CA ARG A 83 -16.02 24.39 10.69
C ARG A 83 -15.33 23.03 10.69
N GLN A 84 -15.68 22.16 9.75
CA GLN A 84 -15.02 20.86 9.57
C GLN A 84 -13.55 21.01 9.19
N VAL A 85 -13.22 21.96 8.31
CA VAL A 85 -11.81 22.25 7.94
C VAL A 85 -11.02 22.79 9.13
N ALA A 86 -11.60 23.66 9.96
CA ALA A 86 -10.94 24.15 11.17
C ALA A 86 -10.70 23.02 12.19
N GLU A 87 -11.69 22.15 12.44
CA GLU A 87 -11.53 21.00 13.34
C GLU A 87 -10.48 20.00 12.83
N LEU A 88 -10.41 19.80 11.51
CA LEU A 88 -9.36 18.98 10.90
C LEU A 88 -7.98 19.63 11.03
N ALA A 89 -7.88 20.94 10.89
CA ALA A 89 -6.61 21.66 11.08
C ALA A 89 -6.11 21.52 12.53
N ASP A 90 -7.00 21.64 13.52
CA ASP A 90 -6.65 21.46 14.93
C ASP A 90 -6.20 20.02 15.23
N ARG A 91 -6.87 19.02 14.63
CA ARG A 91 -6.43 17.62 14.75
C ARG A 91 -5.08 17.35 14.09
N VAL A 92 -4.81 17.99 12.95
CA VAL A 92 -3.50 17.87 12.28
C VAL A 92 -2.42 18.50 13.14
N ALA A 93 -2.64 19.68 13.70
CA ALA A 93 -1.69 20.33 14.61
C ALA A 93 -1.39 19.45 15.85
N LEU A 94 -2.41 18.84 16.45
CA LEU A 94 -2.22 17.92 17.58
C LEU A 94 -1.42 16.66 17.18
N LEU A 95 -1.68 16.11 15.99
CA LEU A 95 -0.92 14.96 15.48
C LEU A 95 0.53 15.31 15.17
N GLU A 96 0.78 16.51 14.65
CA GLU A 96 2.13 17.02 14.42
C GLU A 96 2.89 17.17 15.74
N GLU A 97 2.24 17.71 16.79
CA GLU A 97 2.84 17.82 18.13
C GLU A 97 3.18 16.44 18.71
N VAL A 98 2.24 15.48 18.67
CA VAL A 98 2.48 14.10 19.13
C VAL A 98 3.60 13.41 18.35
N LEU A 99 3.71 13.66 17.04
CA LEU A 99 4.78 13.11 16.21
C LEU A 99 6.14 13.72 16.55
N VAL A 100 6.20 15.02 16.82
CA VAL A 100 7.43 15.69 17.26
C VAL A 100 7.90 15.12 18.59
N ASP A 101 6.99 15.00 19.56
CA ASP A 101 7.31 14.43 20.87
C ASP A 101 7.76 12.96 20.76
N GLY A 102 7.07 12.15 19.95
CA GLY A 102 7.44 10.76 19.71
C GLY A 102 8.80 10.61 19.01
N LEU A 103 9.15 11.53 18.09
CA LEU A 103 10.46 11.56 17.46
C LEU A 103 11.58 11.95 18.42
N GLU A 104 11.32 12.87 19.35
CA GLU A 104 12.28 13.19 20.40
C GLU A 104 12.52 12.02 21.36
N GLU A 105 11.45 11.29 21.70
CA GLU A 105 11.54 10.11 22.56
C GLU A 105 12.33 9.00 21.87
N LEU A 106 12.07 8.73 20.59
CA LEU A 106 12.84 7.79 19.78
C LEU A 106 14.31 8.20 19.63
N ARG A 107 14.62 9.49 19.48
CA ARG A 107 16.01 9.98 19.48
C ARG A 107 16.70 9.73 20.82
N LYS A 108 16.00 9.94 21.94
CA LYS A 108 16.53 9.65 23.29
C LYS A 108 16.78 8.15 23.47
N GLU A 109 15.87 7.30 22.99
CA GLU A 109 16.03 5.84 23.04
C GLU A 109 17.19 5.35 22.16
N GLN A 110 17.33 5.88 20.94
CA GLN A 110 18.48 5.60 20.09
C GLN A 110 19.79 6.03 20.75
N ALA A 111 19.87 7.24 21.31
CA ALA A 111 21.08 7.72 21.99
C ALA A 111 21.49 6.77 23.14
N ARG A 112 20.52 6.30 23.93
CA ARG A 112 20.77 5.30 25.00
C ARG A 112 21.24 3.96 24.44
N ALA A 113 20.67 3.51 23.32
CA ALA A 113 21.08 2.26 22.67
C ALA A 113 22.51 2.35 22.10
N TRP A 114 22.86 3.48 21.50
CA TRP A 114 24.21 3.77 21.00
C TRP A 114 25.24 3.80 22.15
N GLU A 115 24.95 4.49 23.25
CA GLU A 115 25.83 4.49 24.43
C GLU A 115 26.05 3.07 25.00
N GLN A 116 25.00 2.24 25.03
CA GLN A 116 25.13 0.85 25.48
C GLN A 116 25.94 0.00 24.51
N ALA A 117 25.79 0.21 23.20
CA ALA A 117 26.57 -0.47 22.18
C ALA A 117 28.05 -0.09 22.27
N GLU A 118 28.37 1.21 22.41
CA GLU A 118 29.74 1.70 22.60
C GLU A 118 30.38 1.13 23.87
N ARG A 119 29.66 1.09 24.99
CA ARG A 119 30.16 0.46 26.23
C ARG A 119 30.47 -1.02 26.04
N ARG A 120 29.60 -1.77 25.35
CA ARG A 120 29.84 -3.19 25.05
C ARG A 120 31.06 -3.37 24.14
N LEU A 121 31.20 -2.51 23.13
CA LEU A 121 32.32 -2.56 22.19
C LEU A 121 33.64 -2.26 22.92
N ALA A 122 33.67 -1.23 23.78
CA ALA A 122 34.82 -0.92 24.64
C ALA A 122 35.17 -2.07 25.60
N THR A 123 34.19 -2.77 26.17
CA THR A 123 34.46 -3.95 27.02
C THR A 123 35.03 -5.13 26.24
N LEU A 124 34.62 -5.33 24.99
CA LEU A 124 35.15 -6.39 24.13
C LEU A 124 36.57 -6.07 23.64
N GLU A 125 36.85 -4.80 23.33
CA GLU A 125 38.20 -4.33 22.98
C GLU A 125 39.17 -4.43 24.17
N ALA A 126 38.73 -4.08 25.37
CA ALA A 126 39.51 -4.26 26.60
C ALA A 126 39.80 -5.74 26.89
N ALA A 127 38.85 -6.64 26.62
CA ALA A 127 39.04 -8.07 26.76
C ALA A 127 39.98 -8.65 25.68
N GLY A 128 39.91 -8.13 24.44
CA GLY A 128 40.78 -8.53 23.33
C GLY A 128 42.23 -8.03 23.47
N ALA A 129 42.43 -6.84 24.04
CA ALA A 129 43.75 -6.26 24.29
C ALA A 129 44.55 -6.98 25.38
N SER A 130 43.87 -7.69 26.29
CA SER A 130 44.53 -8.52 27.33
C SER A 130 44.97 -9.91 26.84
N GLY A 131 44.68 -10.27 25.57
CA GLY A 131 44.91 -11.61 25.02
C GLY A 131 46.10 -11.77 24.07
N VAL A 132 46.84 -10.70 23.75
CA VAL A 132 47.90 -10.73 22.71
C VAL A 132 49.27 -10.30 23.27
N VAL A 133 49.75 -10.96 24.33
CA VAL A 133 51.19 -11.00 24.65
C VAL A 133 51.56 -12.31 25.35
N SER A 134 51.90 -13.35 24.59
CA SER A 134 52.95 -14.33 24.93
C SER A 134 53.01 -15.44 23.89
N GLY A 135 54.20 -15.68 23.33
CA GLY A 135 54.51 -16.98 22.75
C GLY A 135 55.27 -17.03 21.43
N ALA A 136 56.12 -16.04 21.10
CA ALA A 136 57.19 -16.26 20.14
C ALA A 136 58.37 -16.93 20.87
N ALA A 137 58.46 -18.26 20.81
CA ALA A 137 59.68 -18.99 21.14
C ALA A 137 59.80 -20.29 20.35
N SER A 138 60.96 -20.41 19.72
CA SER A 138 61.55 -21.47 18.91
C SER A 138 61.28 -22.92 19.33
N GLY A 139 61.18 -23.78 18.32
CA GLY A 139 61.99 -25.00 18.22
C GLY A 139 61.45 -26.28 18.85
N GLY A 140 61.37 -27.32 18.02
CA GLY A 140 61.70 -28.68 18.46
C GLY A 140 60.55 -29.64 18.75
N THR A 141 60.53 -30.69 17.93
CA THR A 141 60.19 -32.08 18.26
C THR A 141 58.74 -32.47 18.59
N ALA A 142 58.24 -33.33 17.70
CA ALA A 142 57.25 -34.40 17.88
C ALA A 142 56.72 -34.62 19.30
N ARG A 143 55.41 -34.39 19.46
CA ARG A 143 54.52 -35.22 20.29
C ARG A 143 53.07 -35.01 19.86
N THR A 144 52.44 -36.11 19.47
CA THR A 144 51.00 -36.24 19.28
C THR A 144 50.24 -35.89 20.57
N PRO A 145 49.10 -35.19 20.46
CA PRO A 145 47.87 -35.67 21.12
C PRO A 145 46.73 -35.68 20.07
N ALA A 146 45.98 -36.76 19.86
CA ALA A 146 44.95 -37.31 20.76
C ALA A 146 44.07 -36.20 21.37
N GLY A 147 43.08 -35.75 20.58
CA GLY A 147 42.08 -34.77 21.01
C GLY A 147 41.48 -34.06 19.82
N GLY A 148 40.64 -34.75 19.05
CA GLY A 148 39.86 -34.16 17.96
C GLY A 148 38.85 -33.15 18.51
N ALA A 149 39.29 -31.94 18.81
CA ALA A 149 38.40 -30.79 18.80
C ALA A 149 38.04 -30.56 17.33
N ALA A 150 36.83 -30.95 16.95
CA ALA A 150 36.26 -30.55 15.69
C ALA A 150 36.40 -29.03 15.60
N VAL A 151 37.29 -28.55 14.74
CA VAL A 151 37.32 -27.16 14.31
C VAL A 151 35.93 -26.95 13.71
N GLN A 152 35.02 -26.33 14.48
CA GLN A 152 33.75 -25.91 13.91
C GLN A 152 34.14 -25.03 12.72
N PRO A 153 33.72 -25.37 11.49
CA PRO A 153 33.96 -24.47 10.38
C PRO A 153 33.30 -23.15 10.76
N VAL A 154 34.12 -22.11 10.94
CA VAL A 154 33.61 -20.75 11.10
C VAL A 154 32.93 -20.46 9.76
N VAL A 155 31.62 -20.69 9.69
CA VAL A 155 30.84 -20.49 8.47
C VAL A 155 30.93 -18.99 8.20
N GLN A 156 31.76 -18.63 7.23
CA GLN A 156 31.98 -17.23 6.88
C GLN A 156 30.68 -16.69 6.30
N ARG A 157 30.08 -15.73 7.00
CA ARG A 157 28.90 -15.02 6.51
C ARG A 157 29.24 -14.39 5.15
N PRO A 158 28.42 -14.58 4.10
CA PRO A 158 28.64 -13.92 2.82
C PRO A 158 28.74 -12.41 3.03
N ARG A 159 29.84 -11.78 2.58
CA ARG A 159 30.01 -10.32 2.66
C ARG A 159 29.22 -9.67 1.54
N ARG A 160 28.06 -9.11 1.86
CA ARG A 160 27.20 -8.37 0.91
C ARG A 160 27.20 -6.89 1.24
N LEU A 161 27.24 -6.06 0.18
CA LEU A 161 27.16 -4.60 0.31
C LEU A 161 25.77 -4.16 0.82
N TYR A 162 24.72 -4.84 0.35
CA TYR A 162 23.34 -4.62 0.78
C TYR A 162 22.73 -5.97 1.22
N PRO A 163 22.77 -6.30 2.53
CA PRO A 163 22.24 -7.56 3.05
C PRO A 163 20.71 -7.64 2.96
N ASP A 164 20.02 -6.50 2.86
CA ASP A 164 18.56 -6.41 2.81
C ASP A 164 18.00 -6.65 1.39
N VAL A 165 18.87 -6.78 0.38
CA VAL A 165 18.46 -7.00 -1.02
C VAL A 165 18.40 -8.49 -1.30
N VAL A 166 17.21 -8.96 -1.69
CA VAL A 166 16.96 -10.36 -2.05
C VAL A 166 17.63 -10.70 -3.37
N THR A 167 18.40 -11.77 -3.35
CA THR A 167 19.04 -12.38 -4.51
C THR A 167 18.02 -13.17 -5.33
N ALA A 168 18.05 -12.98 -6.65
CA ALA A 168 17.16 -13.70 -7.57
C ALA A 168 17.36 -15.22 -7.51
N ASP A 169 18.62 -15.66 -7.36
CA ASP A 169 19.03 -17.06 -7.33
C ASP A 169 19.57 -17.42 -5.95
N ALA A 170 19.51 -18.71 -5.60
CA ALA A 170 19.96 -19.19 -4.30
C ALA A 170 21.49 -19.17 -4.17
N GLU A 171 21.98 -18.51 -3.13
CA GLU A 171 23.38 -18.50 -2.74
C GLU A 171 23.63 -19.33 -1.46
N PRO A 172 24.81 -19.96 -1.33
CA PRO A 172 25.15 -20.68 -0.10
C PRO A 172 25.29 -19.72 1.09
N GLY A 173 24.62 -20.03 2.20
CA GLY A 173 24.68 -19.26 3.44
C GLY A 173 23.73 -18.05 3.49
N GLU A 174 22.68 -18.02 2.67
CA GLU A 174 21.61 -17.02 2.72
C GLU A 174 20.86 -17.01 4.05
N GLU A 175 20.74 -18.15 4.71
CA GLU A 175 20.16 -18.31 6.05
C GLU A 175 20.92 -17.45 7.07
N LEU A 176 22.24 -17.33 6.91
CA LEU A 176 23.05 -16.48 7.77
C LEU A 176 22.84 -15.00 7.47
N VAL A 177 22.37 -14.63 6.28
CA VAL A 177 22.12 -13.23 5.89
C VAL A 177 20.73 -12.81 6.34
N TYR A 178 19.69 -13.53 5.92
CA TYR A 178 18.29 -13.13 6.12
C TYR A 178 17.63 -13.77 7.35
N GLY A 179 18.23 -14.82 7.92
CA GLY A 179 17.64 -15.63 8.97
C GLY A 179 16.66 -16.69 8.43
N ASP A 180 16.48 -17.77 9.19
CA ASP A 180 15.74 -18.96 8.75
C ASP A 180 14.31 -18.65 8.28
N VAL A 181 13.59 -17.76 8.99
CA VAL A 181 12.20 -17.43 8.67
C VAL A 181 12.11 -16.68 7.34
N ALA A 182 12.93 -15.65 7.15
CA ALA A 182 12.91 -14.87 5.91
C ALA A 182 13.41 -15.71 4.73
N THR A 183 14.44 -16.53 4.93
CA THR A 183 14.95 -17.44 3.88
C THR A 183 13.88 -18.43 3.42
N ALA A 184 13.07 -18.98 4.34
CA ALA A 184 11.96 -19.85 3.95
C ALA A 184 10.93 -19.16 3.04
N VAL A 185 10.62 -17.88 3.30
CA VAL A 185 9.71 -17.08 2.45
C VAL A 185 10.38 -16.74 1.11
N ILE A 186 11.68 -16.43 1.09
CA ILE A 186 12.45 -16.18 -0.15
C ILE A 186 12.44 -17.41 -1.06
N VAL A 187 12.61 -18.62 -0.50
CA VAL A 187 12.55 -19.87 -1.27
C VAL A 187 11.17 -20.03 -1.91
N GLN A 188 10.09 -19.87 -1.14
CA GLN A 188 8.72 -19.94 -1.68
C GLN A 188 8.47 -18.87 -2.75
N TRP A 189 9.05 -17.68 -2.59
CA TRP A 189 8.91 -16.60 -3.56
C TRP A 189 9.62 -16.95 -4.88
N ARG A 190 10.82 -17.54 -4.83
CA ARG A 190 11.53 -18.03 -6.03
C ARG A 190 10.73 -19.12 -6.74
N GLU A 191 10.22 -20.09 -6.00
CA GLU A 191 9.34 -21.14 -6.53
C GLU A 191 8.09 -20.55 -7.20
N ALA A 192 7.44 -19.56 -6.56
CA ALA A 192 6.28 -18.88 -7.13
C ALA A 192 6.62 -18.06 -8.38
N ARG A 193 7.82 -17.47 -8.44
CA ARG A 193 8.33 -16.76 -9.62
C ARG A 193 8.51 -17.72 -10.80
N ASP A 194 9.13 -18.87 -10.56
CA ASP A 194 9.38 -19.87 -11.60
C ASP A 194 8.07 -20.53 -12.06
N ALA A 195 7.15 -20.80 -11.13
CA ALA A 195 5.80 -21.29 -11.44
C ALA A 195 5.01 -20.28 -12.29
N PHE A 196 5.11 -18.99 -12.00
CA PHE A 196 4.49 -17.94 -12.81
C PHE A 196 5.09 -17.87 -14.22
N ALA A 197 6.41 -18.04 -14.36
CA ALA A 197 7.07 -18.08 -15.66
C ALA A 197 6.69 -19.32 -16.49
N ALA A 198 6.40 -20.45 -15.83
CA ALA A 198 6.01 -21.71 -16.47
C ALA A 198 4.49 -21.83 -16.75
N ALA A 199 3.66 -20.98 -16.14
CA ALA A 199 2.21 -21.05 -16.26
C ALA A 199 1.74 -20.71 -17.69
N THR A 200 0.87 -21.55 -18.24
CA THR A 200 0.35 -21.42 -19.61
C THR A 200 -1.15 -21.18 -19.66
N ASP A 201 -1.92 -21.78 -18.74
CA ASP A 201 -3.36 -21.51 -18.64
C ASP A 201 -3.63 -20.18 -17.94
N ALA A 202 -4.68 -19.48 -18.38
CA ALA A 202 -5.02 -18.16 -17.86
C ALA A 202 -5.33 -18.19 -16.35
N LEU A 203 -5.96 -19.25 -15.84
CA LEU A 203 -6.25 -19.36 -14.41
C LEU A 203 -4.98 -19.64 -13.61
N ASP A 204 -4.11 -20.50 -14.12
CA ASP A 204 -2.83 -20.83 -13.50
C ASP A 204 -1.91 -19.61 -13.44
N VAL A 205 -1.88 -18.80 -14.51
CA VAL A 205 -1.16 -17.52 -14.55
C VAL A 205 -1.65 -16.58 -13.46
N LEU A 206 -2.97 -16.44 -13.28
CA LEU A 206 -3.53 -15.58 -12.23
C LEU A 206 -3.23 -16.10 -10.83
N ASN A 207 -3.37 -17.40 -10.59
CA ASN A 207 -3.08 -18.01 -9.30
C ASN A 207 -1.58 -17.88 -8.93
N ALA A 208 -0.69 -18.15 -9.89
CA ALA A 208 0.75 -18.01 -9.70
C ALA A 208 1.13 -16.54 -9.46
N ARG A 209 0.49 -15.59 -10.17
CA ARG A 209 0.68 -14.16 -9.95
C ARG A 209 0.20 -13.71 -8.58
N GLU A 210 -0.97 -14.16 -8.12
CA GLU A 210 -1.52 -13.89 -6.79
C GLU A 210 -0.54 -14.38 -5.71
N ARG A 211 -0.09 -15.64 -5.83
CA ARG A 211 0.84 -16.24 -4.87
C ARG A 211 2.18 -15.49 -4.82
N ARG A 212 2.75 -15.17 -5.98
CA ARG A 212 4.01 -14.41 -6.07
C ARG A 212 3.85 -13.05 -5.41
N LEU A 213 2.83 -12.27 -5.78
CA LEU A 213 2.62 -10.92 -5.22
C LEU A 213 2.37 -10.95 -3.71
N GLY A 214 1.62 -11.94 -3.20
CA GLY A 214 1.40 -12.10 -1.76
C GLY A 214 2.70 -12.33 -0.99
N LEU A 215 3.58 -13.19 -1.51
CA LEU A 215 4.90 -13.42 -0.92
C LEU A 215 5.80 -12.18 -1.02
N GLU A 216 5.71 -11.42 -2.11
CA GLU A 216 6.45 -10.17 -2.24
C GLU A 216 6.01 -9.13 -1.20
N VAL A 217 4.71 -8.97 -0.96
CA VAL A 217 4.20 -8.09 0.10
C VAL A 217 4.71 -8.56 1.46
N GLU A 218 4.67 -9.86 1.76
CA GLU A 218 5.17 -10.41 3.03
C GLU A 218 6.68 -10.14 3.22
N LEU A 219 7.50 -10.36 2.19
CA LEU A 219 8.94 -10.08 2.24
C LEU A 219 9.23 -8.60 2.51
N ILE A 220 8.41 -7.70 1.98
CA ILE A 220 8.62 -6.26 2.12
C ILE A 220 8.10 -5.74 3.46
N GLU A 221 6.87 -6.06 3.84
CA GLU A 221 6.22 -5.50 5.04
C GLU A 221 6.75 -6.15 6.33
N ARG A 222 6.95 -7.48 6.30
CA ARG A 222 7.29 -8.24 7.52
C ARG A 222 8.79 -8.42 7.70
N HIS A 223 9.51 -8.62 6.60
CA HIS A 223 10.94 -8.89 6.62
C HIS A 223 11.78 -7.69 6.20
N GLU A 224 11.14 -6.58 5.81
CA GLU A 224 11.82 -5.34 5.44
C GLU A 224 12.79 -5.48 4.25
N LEU A 225 12.63 -6.54 3.46
CA LEU A 225 13.54 -6.89 2.38
C LEU A 225 13.22 -6.12 1.10
N THR A 226 14.28 -5.81 0.36
CA THR A 226 14.23 -5.17 -0.94
C THR A 226 14.27 -6.23 -2.04
N LEU A 227 13.31 -6.21 -2.94
CA LEU A 227 13.17 -7.24 -3.97
C LEU A 227 13.87 -6.84 -5.28
N PRO A 228 14.36 -7.82 -6.07
CA PRO A 228 14.88 -7.54 -7.40
C PRO A 228 13.75 -6.97 -8.29
N PRO A 229 14.07 -6.05 -9.22
CA PRO A 229 15.40 -5.74 -9.76
C PRO A 229 16.17 -4.65 -8.99
N ALA A 230 15.70 -4.20 -7.82
CA ALA A 230 16.42 -3.19 -7.05
C ALA A 230 17.81 -3.72 -6.62
N THR A 231 18.84 -2.88 -6.80
CA THR A 231 20.24 -3.20 -6.48
C THR A 231 20.75 -2.51 -5.21
N ARG A 232 19.91 -1.65 -4.62
CA ARG A 232 20.14 -0.92 -3.37
C ARG A 232 18.97 -1.17 -2.43
N SER A 233 19.18 -0.96 -1.13
CA SER A 233 18.07 -0.97 -0.17
C SER A 233 17.06 0.13 -0.48
N TRP A 234 15.78 -0.19 -0.31
CA TRP A 234 14.70 0.79 -0.34
C TRP A 234 14.69 1.63 0.92
N ASP A 235 14.43 2.93 0.76
CA ASP A 235 14.03 3.75 1.89
C ASP A 235 12.56 3.47 2.26
N TRP A 236 12.08 4.10 3.33
CA TRP A 236 10.70 3.90 3.78
C TRP A 236 9.65 4.34 2.74
N GLY A 237 9.93 5.38 1.96
CA GLY A 237 9.04 5.89 0.92
C GLY A 237 8.94 4.91 -0.25
N ASP A 238 10.09 4.47 -0.74
CA ASP A 238 10.24 3.44 -1.78
C ASP A 238 9.49 2.16 -1.37
N ARG A 239 9.70 1.71 -0.12
CA ARG A 239 9.06 0.52 0.45
C ARG A 239 7.54 0.64 0.45
N ARG A 240 7.01 1.75 0.99
CA ARG A 240 5.56 2.00 1.06
C ARG A 240 4.93 2.07 -0.32
N GLN A 241 5.62 2.71 -1.28
CA GLN A 241 5.16 2.77 -2.66
C GLN A 241 5.09 1.38 -3.30
N GLU A 242 6.11 0.55 -3.11
CA GLU A 242 6.16 -0.80 -3.67
C GLU A 242 5.13 -1.75 -3.05
N VAL A 243 4.82 -1.60 -1.76
CA VAL A 243 3.75 -2.34 -1.09
C VAL A 243 2.40 -1.95 -1.69
N ASN A 244 2.10 -0.65 -1.76
CA ASN A 244 0.84 -0.16 -2.33
C ASN A 244 0.66 -0.64 -3.78
N ARG A 245 1.71 -0.53 -4.60
CA ARG A 245 1.71 -1.00 -5.98
C ARG A 245 1.40 -2.50 -6.08
N ARG A 246 1.97 -3.33 -5.21
CA ARG A 246 1.68 -4.78 -5.21
C ARG A 246 0.28 -5.11 -4.74
N ASN A 247 -0.23 -4.37 -3.74
CA ASN A 247 -1.61 -4.50 -3.28
C ASN A 247 -2.61 -4.12 -4.39
N ASP A 248 -2.33 -3.06 -5.15
CA ASP A 248 -3.14 -2.70 -6.32
C ASP A 248 -3.11 -3.81 -7.38
N MET A 249 -1.94 -4.39 -7.66
CA MET A 249 -1.83 -5.54 -8.57
C MET A 249 -2.58 -6.79 -8.06
N LEU A 250 -2.59 -7.05 -6.74
CA LEU A 250 -3.37 -8.14 -6.15
C LEU A 250 -4.88 -7.90 -6.30
N TYR A 251 -5.32 -6.65 -6.16
CA TYR A 251 -6.70 -6.27 -6.42
C TYR A 251 -7.07 -6.53 -7.89
N GLU A 252 -6.24 -6.09 -8.84
CA GLU A 252 -6.43 -6.34 -10.28
C GLU A 252 -6.54 -7.85 -10.59
N VAL A 253 -5.63 -8.68 -10.05
CA VAL A 253 -5.68 -10.14 -10.23
C VAL A 253 -6.98 -10.74 -9.73
N ASN A 254 -7.50 -10.25 -8.60
CA ASN A 254 -8.79 -10.70 -8.07
C ASN A 254 -9.96 -10.31 -8.97
N VAL A 255 -9.95 -9.09 -9.52
CA VAL A 255 -10.94 -8.62 -10.50
C VAL A 255 -10.91 -9.51 -11.74
N ASP A 256 -9.73 -9.73 -12.31
CA ASP A 256 -9.55 -10.56 -13.52
C ASP A 256 -10.02 -12.00 -13.30
N ARG A 257 -9.70 -12.58 -12.14
CA ARG A 257 -10.14 -13.93 -11.78
C ARG A 257 -11.66 -14.02 -11.70
N ASN A 258 -12.31 -13.03 -11.08
CA ASN A 258 -13.77 -12.99 -10.98
C ASN A 258 -14.42 -12.80 -12.35
N LEU A 259 -13.80 -12.00 -13.22
CA LEU A 259 -14.26 -11.78 -14.59
C LEU A 259 -14.13 -13.04 -15.44
N LEU A 260 -13.04 -13.80 -15.32
CA LEU A 260 -12.89 -15.11 -15.96
C LEU A 260 -13.93 -16.12 -15.48
N LYS A 261 -14.19 -16.18 -14.17
CA LYS A 261 -15.25 -17.03 -13.60
C LYS A 261 -16.62 -16.66 -14.17
N LEU A 262 -16.94 -15.38 -14.23
CA LEU A 262 -18.20 -14.88 -14.78
C LEU A 262 -18.32 -15.22 -16.28
N ARG A 263 -17.28 -15.00 -17.07
CA ARG A 263 -17.26 -15.38 -18.49
C ARG A 263 -17.50 -16.86 -18.67
N ARG A 264 -16.83 -17.71 -17.88
CA ARG A 264 -17.00 -19.17 -17.93
C ARG A 264 -18.41 -19.60 -17.53
N PHE A 265 -19.02 -18.93 -16.56
CA PHE A 265 -20.43 -19.17 -16.18
C PHE A 265 -21.39 -18.79 -17.32
N LEU A 266 -21.18 -17.62 -17.95
CA LEU A 266 -22.01 -17.16 -19.07
C LEU A 266 -21.86 -18.04 -20.31
N THR A 267 -20.66 -18.50 -20.64
CA THR A 267 -20.42 -19.36 -21.80
C THR A 267 -20.95 -20.77 -21.60
N LEU A 268 -20.85 -21.34 -20.39
CA LEU A 268 -21.43 -22.65 -20.08
C LEU A 268 -22.96 -22.61 -19.93
N GLY A 269 -23.52 -21.49 -19.45
CA GLY A 269 -24.97 -21.28 -19.36
C GLY A 269 -25.67 -21.13 -20.71
N LEU A 270 -24.95 -20.72 -21.76
CA LEU A 270 -25.49 -20.53 -23.11
C LEU A 270 -25.63 -21.83 -23.92
N TRP A 271 -25.01 -22.94 -23.49
CA TRP A 271 -24.98 -24.22 -24.24
C TRP A 271 -26.01 -25.24 -23.75
N ARG A 272 -26.95 -24.83 -22.90
CA ARG A 272 -27.98 -25.70 -22.30
C ARG A 272 -29.41 -25.42 -22.78
N LYS A 273 -29.57 -24.90 -24.00
CA LYS A 273 -30.84 -24.78 -24.71
C LYS A 273 -30.74 -25.39 -26.10
#